data_AF-A0A7S2EQ12-F1
#
_entry.id   AF-A0A7S2EQ12-F1
#
_cell.length_a   1.000
_cell.length_b   1.000
_cell.length_c   1.000
_cell.angle_alpha   90.00
_cell.angle_beta   90.00
_cell.angle_gamma   90.00
#
_symmetry.space_group_name_H-M   'P 1'
#
loop_
_entity.id
_entity.type
_entity.pdbx_description
1 polymer ?
#
loop_
_entity_poly.entity_id
_entity_poly.type
_entity_poly.pdbx_seq_one_letter_code
_entity_poly.pdbx_strand_id
1 'polypeptide(L)'
;AFNEYFEVIENSGDERIHLTSTALLEATGDCAGVLAVSFPSLGKIIGGQCKVPAQVGVKEAQHRFEYAFRSMVKSMATPSNPLVLFLDDLQWADEYSLHL
;
A
#
# COMPACT_ATOMS: atom_id res chain seq x y z
N ALA A 1 10.54 5.62 4.40
CA ALA A 1 9.18 5.98 4.86
C ALA A 1 8.23 4.77 4.92
N PHE A 2 7.55 4.38 3.83
CA PHE A 2 6.54 3.30 3.92
C PHE A 2 7.11 1.92 4.32
N ASN A 3 8.25 1.51 3.75
CA ASN A 3 8.90 0.26 4.15
C ASN A 3 9.27 0.24 5.64
N GLU A 4 9.85 1.34 6.16
CA GLU A 4 10.19 1.47 7.59
C GLU A 4 8.94 1.41 8.48
N TYR A 5 7.83 2.03 8.06
CA TYR A 5 6.56 1.94 8.78
C TYR A 5 6.07 0.48 8.88
N PHE A 6 6.15 -0.27 7.78
CA PHE A 6 5.79 -1.69 7.79
C PHE A 6 6.78 -2.55 8.59
N GLU A 7 8.08 -2.23 8.61
CA GLU A 7 9.03 -2.90 9.49
C GLU A 7 8.71 -2.69 10.97
N VAL A 8 8.25 -1.49 11.36
CA VAL A 8 7.78 -1.26 12.73
C VAL A 8 6.57 -2.15 13.04
N ILE A 9 5.62 -2.28 12.12
CA ILE A 9 4.45 -3.16 12.30
C ILE A 9 4.85 -4.63 12.40
N GLU A 10 5.77 -5.09 11.53
CA GLU A 10 6.34 -6.45 11.56
C GLU A 10 6.94 -6.78 12.93
N ASN A 11 7.50 -5.80 13.64
CA ASN A 11 8.11 -5.98 14.96
C ASN A 11 7.17 -5.61 16.13
N SER A 12 5.88 -5.32 15.87
CA SER A 12 4.93 -4.85 16.88
C SER A 12 4.16 -5.94 17.63
N GLY A 13 4.36 -7.21 17.26
CA GLY A 13 3.65 -8.36 17.82
C GLY A 13 2.45 -8.84 17.00
N ASP A 14 2.05 -10.09 17.22
CA ASP A 14 1.16 -10.85 16.34
C ASP A 14 -0.24 -10.23 16.17
N GLU A 15 -0.80 -9.64 17.24
CA GLU A 15 -2.13 -9.02 17.19
C GLU A 15 -2.16 -7.82 16.24
N ARG A 16 -1.16 -6.93 16.33
CA ARG A 16 -1.08 -5.74 15.47
C ARG A 16 -0.79 -6.11 14.02
N ILE A 17 0.04 -7.12 13.80
CA ILE A 17 0.29 -7.68 12.46
C ILE A 17 -1.02 -8.22 11.90
N HIS A 18 -1.77 -9.02 12.66
CA HIS A 18 -3.02 -9.62 12.20
C HIS A 18 -4.10 -8.57 11.88
N LEU A 19 -4.32 -7.60 12.78
CA LEU A 19 -5.28 -6.51 12.56
C LEU A 19 -4.94 -5.69 11.32
N THR A 20 -3.67 -5.33 11.15
CA THR A 20 -3.22 -4.54 10.00
C THR A 20 -3.33 -5.34 8.71
N SER A 21 -2.90 -6.60 8.73
CA SER A 21 -2.98 -7.52 7.60
C SER A 21 -4.41 -7.69 7.10
N THR A 22 -5.35 -7.98 8.02
CA THR A 22 -6.78 -8.12 7.70
C THR A 22 -7.35 -6.83 7.09
N ALA A 23 -7.13 -5.68 7.72
CA ALA A 23 -7.63 -4.39 7.22
C ALA A 23 -7.07 -4.04 5.83
N LEU A 24 -5.80 -4.36 5.57
CA LEU A 24 -5.16 -4.13 4.28
C LEU A 24 -5.71 -5.07 3.20
N LEU A 25 -5.83 -6.36 3.49
CA LEU A 25 -6.34 -7.35 2.55
C LEU A 25 -7.80 -7.07 2.19
N GLU A 26 -8.64 -6.71 3.17
CA GLU A 26 -10.04 -6.33 2.94
C GLU A 26 -10.16 -5.08 2.06
N ALA A 27 -9.31 -4.07 2.27
CA ALA A 27 -9.36 -2.83 1.51
C ALA A 27 -8.80 -2.96 0.09
N THR A 28 -7.74 -3.75 -0.09
CA THR A 28 -6.98 -3.83 -1.34
C THR A 28 -7.41 -5.01 -2.23
N GLY A 29 -8.05 -6.02 -1.66
CA GLY A 29 -8.54 -7.21 -2.36
C GLY A 29 -7.45 -7.87 -3.21
N ASP A 30 -7.79 -8.25 -4.44
CA ASP A 30 -6.87 -8.91 -5.37
C ASP A 30 -5.66 -8.04 -5.77
N CYS A 31 -5.72 -6.72 -5.52
CA CYS A 31 -4.63 -5.81 -5.86
C CYS A 31 -3.55 -5.72 -4.76
N ALA A 32 -3.74 -6.37 -3.61
CA ALA A 32 -2.76 -6.40 -2.52
C ALA A 32 -1.35 -6.85 -2.97
N GLY A 33 -1.28 -7.80 -3.91
CA GLY A 33 -0.02 -8.32 -4.45
C GLY A 33 0.79 -7.27 -5.22
N VAL A 34 0.15 -6.25 -5.76
CA VAL A 34 0.82 -5.13 -6.45
C VAL A 34 1.61 -4.29 -5.45
N LEU A 35 1.06 -4.07 -4.25
CA LEU A 35 1.72 -3.33 -3.18
C LEU A 35 2.89 -4.12 -2.59
N ALA A 36 2.76 -5.44 -2.46
CA ALA A 36 3.84 -6.29 -1.96
C ALA A 36 5.12 -6.23 -2.82
N VAL A 37 4.96 -6.09 -4.15
CA VAL A 37 6.08 -5.92 -5.08
C VAL A 37 6.77 -4.57 -4.86
N SER A 38 6.01 -3.53 -4.54
CA SER A 38 6.52 -2.16 -4.36
C SER A 38 7.06 -1.91 -2.95
N PHE A 39 6.50 -2.60 -1.95
CA PHE A 39 6.83 -2.46 -0.53
C PHE A 39 7.15 -3.85 0.07
N PRO A 40 8.39 -4.35 -0.03
CA PRO A 40 8.72 -5.72 0.38
C PRO A 40 8.38 -6.03 1.85
N SER A 41 8.56 -5.07 2.76
CA SER A 41 8.25 -5.22 4.18
C SER A 41 6.74 -5.39 4.42
N LEU A 42 5.91 -4.80 3.57
CA LEU A 42 4.45 -5.06 3.58
C LEU A 42 4.14 -6.52 3.26
N GLY A 43 4.83 -7.10 2.27
CA GLY A 43 4.63 -8.49 1.86
C GLY A 43 4.80 -9.50 2.99
N LYS A 44 5.61 -9.18 4.00
CA LYS A 44 5.77 -10.02 5.19
C LYS A 44 4.59 -9.94 6.17
N ILE A 45 3.86 -8.81 6.20
CA ILE A 45 2.68 -8.59 7.05
C ILE A 45 1.44 -9.26 6.45
N ILE A 46 1.19 -9.02 5.17
CA ILE A 46 0.04 -9.62 4.45
C ILE A 46 0.28 -11.08 4.06
N GLY A 47 1.54 -11.53 4.13
CA GLY A 47 1.96 -12.89 3.83
C GLY A 47 1.87 -13.26 2.34
N GLY A 48 2.14 -14.52 2.03
CA GLY A 48 2.04 -15.08 0.66
C GLY A 48 0.59 -15.27 0.17
N GLN A 49 -0.40 -14.70 0.84
CA GLN A 49 -1.82 -14.79 0.47
C GLN A 49 -2.12 -14.03 -0.82
N CYS A 50 -1.28 -13.05 -1.18
CA CYS A 50 -1.44 -12.26 -2.38
C CYS A 50 -0.70 -12.91 -3.55
N LYS A 51 -1.45 -13.28 -4.59
CA LYS A 51 -0.84 -13.71 -5.86
C LYS A 51 -0.11 -12.52 -6.46
N VAL A 52 1.15 -12.73 -6.85
CA VAL A 52 1.87 -11.76 -7.67
C VAL A 52 1.04 -11.52 -8.93
N PRO A 53 0.75 -10.25 -9.29
CA PRO A 53 -0.05 -9.97 -10.47
C PRO A 53 0.57 -10.62 -11.71
N ALA A 54 -0.26 -11.23 -12.56
CA ALA A 54 0.18 -11.63 -13.89
C ALA A 54 0.74 -10.40 -14.63
N GLN A 55 1.72 -10.60 -15.52
CA GLN A 55 2.20 -9.49 -16.34
C GLN A 55 1.04 -8.93 -17.18
N VAL A 56 0.66 -7.70 -16.88
CA VAL A 56 -0.38 -6.95 -17.57
C VAL A 56 0.27 -5.77 -18.33
N GLY A 57 -0.48 -5.15 -19.24
CA GLY A 57 -0.03 -3.93 -19.89
C GLY A 57 0.22 -2.79 -18.90
N VAL A 58 1.08 -1.84 -19.28
CA VAL A 58 1.53 -0.72 -18.43
C VAL A 58 0.37 0.05 -17.79
N LYS A 59 -0.67 0.39 -18.57
CA LYS A 59 -1.85 1.11 -18.07
C LYS A 59 -2.62 0.36 -16.99
N GLU A 60 -2.79 -0.94 -17.17
CA GLU A 60 -3.50 -1.78 -16.20
C GLU A 60 -2.68 -1.95 -14.92
N ALA A 61 -1.36 -2.10 -15.04
CA ALA A 61 -0.46 -2.13 -13.88
C ALA A 61 -0.55 -0.83 -13.08
N GLN A 62 -0.54 0.32 -13.76
CA GLN A 62 -0.69 1.64 -13.13
C GLN A 62 -2.02 1.77 -12.38
N HIS A 63 -3.15 1.46 -13.04
CA HIS A 63 -4.46 1.56 -12.40
C HIS A 63 -4.60 0.66 -11.16
N ARG A 64 -4.09 -0.58 -11.23
CA ARG A 64 -4.11 -1.51 -10.08
C ARG A 64 -3.27 -0.99 -8.92
N PHE A 65 -2.11 -0.42 -9.22
CA PHE A 65 -1.26 0.20 -8.19
C PHE A 65 -1.96 1.41 -7.56
N GLU A 66 -2.50 2.32 -8.36
CA GLU A 66 -3.21 3.51 -7.87
C GLU A 66 -4.40 3.15 -6.98
N TYR A 67 -5.21 2.17 -7.41
CA TYR A 67 -6.31 1.63 -6.62
C TYR A 67 -5.80 1.07 -5.29
N ALA A 68 -4.84 0.15 -5.34
CA ALA A 68 -4.33 -0.52 -4.14
C ALA A 68 -3.71 0.49 -3.16
N PHE A 69 -2.92 1.43 -3.67
CA PHE A 69 -2.25 2.45 -2.85
C PHE A 69 -3.27 3.36 -2.16
N ARG A 70 -4.29 3.82 -2.89
CA ARG A 70 -5.37 4.64 -2.32
C ARG A 70 -6.18 3.85 -1.27
N SER A 71 -6.50 2.60 -1.53
CA SER A 71 -7.21 1.74 -0.58
C SER A 71 -6.40 1.48 0.69
N MET A 72 -5.10 1.20 0.55
CA MET A 72 -4.17 1.05 1.67
C MET A 72 -4.10 2.32 2.53
N VAL A 73 -3.92 3.49 1.91
CA VAL A 73 -3.88 4.77 2.63
C VAL A 73 -5.18 4.99 3.41
N LYS A 74 -6.34 4.71 2.80
CA LYS A 74 -7.65 4.84 3.45
C LYS A 74 -7.84 3.87 4.62
N SER A 75 -7.38 2.62 4.51
CA SER A 75 -7.55 1.64 5.59
C SER A 75 -6.66 1.93 6.80
N MET A 76 -5.51 2.57 6.57
CA MET A 76 -4.61 2.99 7.66
C MET A 76 -5.05 4.31 8.31
N ALA A 77 -5.71 5.20 7.56
CA ALA A 77 -6.13 6.52 8.01
C ALA A 77 -7.51 6.48 8.70
N THR A 78 -7.55 6.02 9.95
CA THR A 78 -8.78 5.97 10.74
C THR A 78 -8.85 7.12 11.75
N PRO A 79 -10.04 7.47 12.28
CA PRO A 79 -10.13 8.48 13.35
C PRO A 79 -9.32 8.12 14.61
N SER A 80 -9.16 6.83 14.91
CA SER A 80 -8.36 6.34 16.04
C SER A 80 -6.86 6.29 15.76
N ASN A 81 -6.47 6.29 14.48
CA ASN A 81 -5.08 6.26 14.04
C ASN A 81 -4.90 7.17 12.80
N PRO A 82 -4.81 8.50 12.99
CA PRO A 82 -4.69 9.42 11.88
C PRO A 82 -3.36 9.22 11.15
N LEU A 83 -3.41 9.21 9.82
CA LEU A 83 -2.23 9.15 8.97
C LEU A 83 -1.87 10.54 8.45
N VAL A 84 -0.62 10.95 8.63
CA VAL A 84 -0.06 12.17 8.04
C VAL A 84 0.85 11.75 6.89
N LEU A 85 0.49 12.13 5.66
CA LEU A 85 1.30 11.91 4.48
C LEU A 85 2.08 13.19 4.17
N PHE A 86 3.40 13.11 4.18
CA PHE A 86 4.28 14.18 3.77
C PHE A 86 4.76 13.91 2.34
N LEU A 87 4.63 14.90 1.47
CA LEU A 87 5.02 14.82 0.06
C LEU A 87 6.07 15.89 -0.23
N ASP A 88 7.30 15.44 -0.46
CA ASP A 88 8.41 16.29 -0.85
C ASP A 88 8.58 16.33 -2.37
N ASP A 89 9.42 17.26 -2.83
CA ASP A 89 9.88 17.35 -4.23
C ASP A 89 8.78 17.50 -5.29
N LEU A 90 7.66 18.11 -4.94
CA LEU A 90 6.56 18.44 -5.86
C LEU A 90 6.90 19.55 -6.87
N GLN A 91 8.11 20.09 -6.85
CA GLN A 91 8.54 21.21 -7.69
C GLN A 91 8.54 20.88 -9.20
N TRP A 92 8.58 19.60 -9.56
CA TRP A 92 8.56 19.12 -10.95
C TRP A 92 7.19 18.57 -11.39
N ALA A 93 6.16 18.69 -10.56
CA ALA A 93 4.82 18.24 -10.93
C ALA A 93 4.20 19.18 -11.98
N ASP A 94 3.81 18.62 -13.12
CA ASP A 94 3.07 19.29 -14.20
C ASP A 94 1.66 18.67 -14.40
N GLU A 95 0.84 19.29 -15.26
CA GLU A 95 -0.53 18.86 -15.56
C GLU A 95 -0.61 17.40 -16.04
N TYR A 96 0.36 16.95 -16.84
CA TYR A 96 0.42 15.58 -17.33
C TYR A 96 0.77 14.58 -16.24
N SER A 97 1.68 14.93 -15.33
CA SER A 97 2.09 14.11 -14.19
C SER A 97 1.00 14.00 -13.11
N LEU A 98 0.17 15.03 -12.96
CA LEU A 98 -0.92 15.09 -11.99
C LEU A 98 -2.26 14.59 -12.55
N HIS A 99 -2.33 14.30 -13.84
CA HIS A 99 -3.56 13.95 -14.54
C HIS A 99 -4.68 15.01 -14.35
N LEU A 100 -4.31 16.29 -14.43
CA LEU A 100 -5.20 17.45 -14.25
C LEU A 100 -5.61 18.09 -15.58
#